data_AF-A0A3M1BM98-F1
#
_entry.id   AF-A0A3M1BM98-F1
#
_cell.length_a   1.000
_cell.length_b   1.000
_cell.length_c   1.000
_cell.angle_alpha   90.00
_cell.angle_beta   90.00
_cell.angle_gamma   90.00
#
_symmetry.space_group_name_H-M   'P 1'
#
loop_
_entity.id
_entity.type
_entity.pdbx_description
1 polymer ?
#
loop_
_entity_poly.entity_id
_entity_poly.type
_entity_poly.pdbx_seq_one_letter_code
_entity_poly.pdbx_strand_id
1 'polypeptide(L)'
;MIGKVFRIFREKGGVLKALDLWNWYEALEPGDQKRVKYYFSLKSIKDMRFPFRAKHFDSGEVSNPGYTRTTLLGTLAQTALLEGKYEDAEWLYLRALELSQNAFERHLILNDLLMLSQKLKDFERMEKYARMDLELFEDYKEELKERNGGTLPQINSYELMVYLLERKGDRTSALELLERLHQEGVPHPFYEEVKKRLTA
;
A
#
# COMPACT_ATOMS: atom_id res chain seq x y z
N MET A 1 -21.44 -36.73 8.17
CA MET A 1 -20.04 -36.23 8.24
C MET A 1 -19.81 -34.85 7.60
N ILE A 2 -20.76 -34.30 6.83
CA ILE A 2 -20.66 -32.99 6.18
C ILE A 2 -20.74 -31.82 7.19
N GLY A 3 -21.47 -31.98 8.29
CA GLY A 3 -21.69 -30.89 9.27
C GLY A 3 -20.47 -30.46 10.11
N LYS A 4 -19.48 -31.33 10.35
CA LYS A 4 -18.27 -30.96 11.12
C LYS A 4 -17.27 -30.15 10.30
N VAL A 5 -17.14 -30.46 9.01
CA VAL A 5 -16.30 -29.69 8.08
C VAL A 5 -16.87 -28.27 7.93
N PHE A 6 -18.18 -28.13 7.73
CA PHE A 6 -18.83 -26.82 7.65
C PHE A 6 -18.75 -26.00 8.96
N ARG A 7 -18.76 -26.64 10.13
CA ARG A 7 -18.61 -25.95 11.43
C ARG A 7 -17.21 -25.36 11.62
N ILE A 8 -16.17 -26.06 11.15
CA ILE A 8 -14.78 -25.56 11.12
C ILE A 8 -14.63 -24.39 10.12
N PHE A 9 -15.45 -24.32 9.06
CA PHE A 9 -15.41 -23.19 8.12
C PHE A 9 -16.02 -21.89 8.66
N ARG A 10 -16.92 -21.94 9.66
CA ARG A 10 -17.43 -20.74 10.35
C ARG A 10 -16.36 -20.04 11.21
N GLU A 11 -15.32 -20.77 11.60
CA GLU A 11 -14.14 -20.28 12.34
C GLU A 11 -13.06 -19.69 11.40
N LYS A 12 -13.09 -19.96 10.09
CA LYS A 12 -12.01 -19.58 9.13
C LYS A 12 -11.98 -18.12 8.67
N GLY A 13 -12.86 -17.28 9.21
CA GLY A 13 -12.82 -15.84 9.00
C GLY A 13 -11.88 -15.11 9.96
N GLY A 14 -11.23 -15.78 10.92
CA GLY A 14 -10.57 -15.19 12.09
C GLY A 14 -9.91 -13.82 11.87
N VAL A 15 -8.95 -13.73 10.94
CA VAL A 15 -8.26 -12.45 10.66
C VAL A 15 -9.17 -11.40 9.99
N LEU A 16 -10.04 -11.82 9.08
CA LEU A 16 -11.00 -10.92 8.43
C LEU A 16 -12.05 -10.43 9.44
N LYS A 17 -12.53 -11.28 10.33
CA LYS A 17 -13.49 -10.92 11.39
C LYS A 17 -12.85 -9.99 12.40
N ALA A 18 -11.62 -10.28 12.81
CA ALA A 18 -10.88 -9.44 13.75
C ALA A 18 -10.60 -8.03 13.22
N LEU A 19 -10.48 -7.88 11.90
CA LEU A 19 -10.28 -6.58 11.25
C LEU A 19 -11.58 -5.98 10.68
N ASP A 20 -12.75 -6.53 11.02
CA ASP A 20 -14.05 -6.08 10.48
C ASP A 20 -14.11 -6.04 8.93
N LEU A 21 -13.46 -7.01 8.30
CA LEU A 21 -13.45 -7.25 6.84
C LEU A 21 -14.39 -8.37 6.42
N TRP A 22 -14.98 -9.11 7.36
CA TRP A 22 -15.78 -10.29 7.02
C TRP A 22 -17.00 -9.92 6.16
N ASN A 23 -17.74 -8.88 6.55
CA ASN A 23 -18.89 -8.41 5.78
C ASN A 23 -18.48 -7.86 4.41
N TRP A 24 -17.36 -7.13 4.34
CA TRP A 24 -16.79 -6.67 3.08
C TRP A 24 -16.45 -7.87 2.17
N TYR A 25 -15.79 -8.89 2.70
CA TYR A 25 -15.44 -10.11 1.97
C TYR A 25 -16.68 -10.87 1.47
N GLU A 26 -17.71 -11.04 2.31
CA GLU A 26 -18.94 -11.74 1.91
C GLU A 26 -19.74 -10.99 0.84
N ALA A 27 -19.59 -9.66 0.77
CA ALA A 27 -20.23 -8.83 -0.25
C ALA A 27 -19.52 -8.85 -1.61
N LEU A 28 -18.31 -9.41 -1.70
CA LEU A 28 -17.57 -9.53 -2.96
C LEU A 28 -18.21 -10.56 -3.89
N GLU A 29 -18.03 -10.37 -5.20
CA GLU A 29 -18.36 -11.38 -6.20
C GLU A 29 -17.59 -12.69 -5.96
N PRO A 30 -18.12 -13.86 -6.33
CA PRO A 30 -17.48 -15.15 -6.03
C PRO A 30 -16.03 -15.28 -6.54
N GLY A 31 -15.70 -14.63 -7.66
CA GLY A 31 -14.33 -14.58 -8.19
C GLY A 31 -13.37 -13.82 -7.28
N ASP A 32 -13.80 -12.67 -6.78
CA ASP A 32 -13.02 -11.82 -5.88
C ASP A 32 -12.90 -12.42 -4.48
N GLN A 33 -13.95 -13.09 -3.99
CA GLN A 33 -13.86 -13.91 -2.78
C GLN A 33 -12.78 -14.98 -2.93
N LYS A 34 -12.74 -15.68 -4.07
CA LYS A 34 -11.71 -16.69 -4.34
C LYS A 34 -10.31 -16.08 -4.40
N ARG A 35 -10.16 -14.90 -5.01
CA ARG A 35 -8.90 -14.13 -5.04
C ARG A 35 -8.42 -13.83 -3.62
N VAL A 36 -9.24 -13.16 -2.81
CA VAL A 36 -8.89 -12.81 -1.43
C VAL A 36 -8.56 -14.08 -0.63
N LYS A 37 -9.42 -15.10 -0.72
CA LYS A 37 -9.24 -16.39 -0.04
C LYS A 37 -7.95 -17.11 -0.40
N TYR A 38 -7.54 -17.07 -1.66
CA TYR A 38 -6.27 -17.67 -2.07
C TYR A 38 -5.10 -17.09 -1.27
N TYR A 39 -5.07 -15.77 -1.11
CA TYR A 39 -3.98 -15.07 -0.41
C TYR A 39 -4.09 -15.06 1.11
N PHE A 40 -5.26 -15.17 1.74
CA PHE A 40 -5.31 -15.24 3.21
C PHE A 40 -5.37 -16.67 3.78
N SER A 41 -5.71 -17.71 3.00
CA SER A 41 -6.13 -18.99 3.61
C SER A 41 -5.03 -20.02 3.91
N LEU A 42 -4.02 -20.26 3.05
CA LEU A 42 -3.19 -21.47 3.21
C LEU A 42 -1.71 -21.38 2.80
N LYS A 43 -1.30 -20.39 2.01
CA LYS A 43 0.10 -20.25 1.57
C LYS A 43 0.82 -19.08 2.26
N SER A 44 0.11 -17.98 2.49
CA SER A 44 0.68 -16.73 2.97
C SER A 44 0.77 -16.64 4.51
N ILE A 45 -0.08 -17.33 5.28
CA ILE A 45 0.01 -17.32 6.76
C ILE A 45 1.28 -18.03 7.27
N LYS A 46 1.86 -18.96 6.49
CA LYS A 46 3.10 -19.64 6.90
C LYS A 46 4.34 -18.74 6.80
N ASP A 47 4.36 -17.82 5.83
CA ASP A 47 5.53 -16.97 5.52
C ASP A 47 5.32 -15.49 5.86
N MET A 48 4.08 -15.04 6.08
CA MET A 48 3.87 -13.79 6.78
C MET A 48 4.51 -13.94 8.17
N ARG A 49 5.42 -13.02 8.54
CA ARG A 49 5.74 -12.75 9.95
C ARG A 49 4.51 -12.13 10.63
N PHE A 50 3.40 -12.86 10.60
CA PHE A 50 2.18 -12.51 11.26
C PHE A 50 2.31 -13.06 12.68
N PRO A 51 2.36 -12.20 13.71
CA PRO A 51 2.62 -12.64 15.08
C PRO A 51 1.50 -13.53 15.65
N PHE A 52 0.41 -13.75 14.89
CA PHE A 52 -0.79 -14.40 15.37
C PHE A 52 -1.22 -15.55 14.46
N ARG A 53 -1.56 -16.70 15.05
CA ARG A 53 -2.23 -17.80 14.35
C ARG A 53 -3.74 -17.54 14.38
N ALA A 54 -4.51 -18.14 13.47
CA ALA A 54 -5.99 -18.02 13.43
C ALA A 54 -6.63 -18.19 14.83
N LYS A 55 -6.16 -19.17 15.59
CA LYS A 55 -6.58 -19.45 16.98
C LYS A 55 -6.41 -18.28 17.97
N HIS A 56 -5.51 -17.33 17.73
CA HIS A 56 -5.31 -16.17 18.60
C HIS A 56 -6.37 -15.09 18.34
N PHE A 57 -6.87 -14.99 17.10
CA PHE A 57 -8.00 -14.10 16.76
C PHE A 57 -9.32 -14.68 17.26
N ASP A 58 -9.49 -16.00 17.17
CA ASP A 58 -10.70 -16.69 17.64
C ASP A 58 -10.84 -16.63 19.18
N SER A 59 -9.75 -16.47 19.94
CA SER A 59 -9.78 -16.32 21.39
C SER A 59 -10.01 -14.88 21.87
N GLY A 60 -9.95 -13.88 20.98
CA GLY A 60 -10.04 -12.47 21.35
C GLY A 60 -8.80 -11.91 22.07
N GLU A 61 -7.71 -12.69 22.17
CA GLU A 61 -6.48 -12.34 22.92
C GLU A 61 -5.42 -11.62 22.06
N VAL A 62 -5.82 -10.92 21.00
CA VAL A 62 -4.87 -10.15 20.16
C VAL A 62 -4.83 -8.70 20.63
N SER A 63 -3.90 -8.37 21.51
CA SER A 63 -3.68 -6.99 21.98
C SER A 63 -2.76 -6.17 21.05
N ASN A 64 -2.48 -6.63 19.83
CA ASN A 64 -1.58 -5.92 18.92
C ASN A 64 -2.28 -5.58 17.59
N PRO A 65 -2.94 -4.41 17.51
CA PRO A 65 -3.63 -3.93 16.30
C PRO A 65 -2.67 -3.43 15.21
N GLY A 66 -1.43 -3.96 15.13
CA GLY A 66 -0.45 -3.60 14.10
C GLY A 66 -0.88 -3.91 12.66
N TYR A 67 -2.07 -4.50 12.49
CA TYR A 67 -2.72 -4.67 11.19
C TYR A 67 -4.06 -3.94 11.18
N THR A 68 -4.27 -3.15 10.14
CA THR A 68 -5.55 -2.55 9.81
C THR A 68 -6.12 -3.25 8.57
N ARG A 69 -7.36 -2.92 8.22
CA ARG A 69 -8.00 -3.39 6.99
C ARG A 69 -7.10 -3.16 5.77
N THR A 70 -6.50 -1.98 5.72
CA THR A 70 -5.57 -1.53 4.69
C THR A 70 -4.30 -2.35 4.67
N THR A 71 -3.60 -2.46 5.79
CA THR A 71 -2.29 -3.12 5.82
C THR A 71 -2.40 -4.63 5.63
N LEU A 72 -3.52 -5.26 6.02
CA LEU A 72 -3.79 -6.65 5.65
C LEU A 72 -3.91 -6.79 4.13
N LEU A 73 -4.79 -6.02 3.48
CA LEU A 73 -4.99 -6.13 2.04
C LEU A 73 -3.73 -5.77 1.25
N GLY A 74 -2.96 -4.77 1.70
CA GLY A 74 -1.64 -4.45 1.14
C GLY A 74 -0.66 -5.62 1.27
N THR A 75 -0.68 -6.35 2.39
CA THR A 75 0.14 -7.57 2.57
C THR A 75 -0.28 -8.69 1.62
N LEU A 76 -1.59 -8.89 1.43
CA LEU A 76 -2.10 -9.86 0.45
C LEU A 76 -1.67 -9.47 -0.97
N ALA A 77 -1.75 -8.18 -1.31
CA ALA A 77 -1.33 -7.63 -2.60
C ALA A 77 0.17 -7.85 -2.84
N GLN A 78 1.00 -7.59 -1.83
CA GLN A 78 2.44 -7.84 -1.89
C GLN A 78 2.75 -9.32 -2.11
N THR A 79 1.95 -10.22 -1.52
CA THR A 79 2.09 -11.67 -1.77
C THR A 79 1.74 -12.02 -3.21
N ALA A 80 0.66 -11.46 -3.76
CA ALA A 80 0.29 -11.61 -5.16
C ALA A 80 1.40 -11.09 -6.11
N LEU A 81 1.99 -9.94 -5.76
CA LEU A 81 3.09 -9.34 -6.49
C LEU A 81 4.33 -10.24 -6.52
N LEU A 82 4.70 -10.85 -5.38
CA LEU A 82 5.81 -11.81 -5.29
C LEU A 82 5.55 -13.09 -6.07
N GLU A 83 4.29 -13.52 -6.22
CA GLU A 83 3.90 -14.63 -7.09
C GLU A 83 3.76 -14.24 -8.57
N GLY A 84 4.04 -12.98 -8.93
CA GLY A 84 3.92 -12.47 -10.30
C GLY A 84 2.48 -12.31 -10.79
N LYS A 85 1.51 -12.26 -9.88
CA LYS A 85 0.08 -12.04 -10.15
C LYS A 85 -0.24 -10.55 -10.06
N TYR A 86 0.20 -9.79 -11.06
CA TYR A 86 0.15 -8.33 -11.03
C TYR A 86 -1.27 -7.77 -11.01
N GLU A 87 -2.21 -8.39 -11.72
CA GLU A 87 -3.61 -7.98 -11.77
C GLU A 87 -4.30 -8.20 -10.42
N ASP A 88 -4.00 -9.32 -9.75
CA ASP A 88 -4.52 -9.62 -8.42
C ASP A 88 -3.90 -8.67 -7.36
N ALA A 89 -2.61 -8.36 -7.49
CA ALA A 89 -1.92 -7.40 -6.64
C ALA A 89 -2.52 -6.01 -6.76
N GLU A 90 -2.67 -5.49 -7.99
CA GLU A 90 -3.28 -4.19 -8.23
C GLU A 90 -4.70 -4.13 -7.68
N TRP A 91 -5.52 -5.14 -7.94
CA TRP A 91 -6.88 -5.19 -7.42
C TRP A 91 -6.90 -5.14 -5.88
N LEU A 92 -6.03 -5.90 -5.21
CA LEU A 92 -5.94 -5.91 -3.74
C LEU A 92 -5.46 -4.57 -3.18
N TYR A 93 -4.48 -3.92 -3.81
CA TYR A 93 -4.03 -2.58 -3.43
C TYR A 93 -5.14 -1.54 -3.61
N LEU A 94 -5.90 -1.59 -4.70
CA LEU A 94 -7.02 -0.66 -4.89
C LEU A 94 -8.10 -0.83 -3.82
N ARG A 95 -8.41 -2.07 -3.40
CA ARG A 95 -9.31 -2.32 -2.27
C ARG A 95 -8.73 -1.84 -0.95
N ALA A 96 -7.42 -1.99 -0.74
CA ALA A 96 -6.75 -1.43 0.44
C ALA A 96 -6.87 0.11 0.47
N LEU A 97 -6.70 0.77 -0.68
CA LEU A 97 -6.80 2.22 -0.80
C LEU A 97 -8.21 2.73 -0.48
N GLU A 98 -9.25 2.03 -0.95
CA GLU A 98 -10.65 2.33 -0.63
C GLU A 98 -10.96 2.20 0.87
N LEU A 99 -10.33 1.25 1.55
CA LEU A 99 -10.54 0.96 2.97
C LEU A 99 -9.60 1.72 3.92
N SER A 100 -8.72 2.56 3.36
CA SER A 100 -7.75 3.36 4.12
C SER A 100 -8.44 4.40 4.99
N GLN A 101 -8.06 4.44 6.27
CA GLN A 101 -8.75 5.26 7.28
C GLN A 101 -8.12 6.64 7.48
N ASN A 102 -6.88 6.82 7.05
CA ASN A 102 -6.15 8.08 7.18
C ASN A 102 -5.20 8.28 5.99
N ALA A 103 -4.61 9.48 5.90
CA ALA A 103 -3.70 9.84 4.82
C ALA A 103 -2.41 9.00 4.83
N PHE A 104 -1.90 8.64 6.00
CA PHE A 104 -0.70 7.81 6.13
C PHE A 104 -0.90 6.41 5.56
N GLU A 105 -2.03 5.76 5.84
CA GLU A 105 -2.38 4.47 5.26
C GLU A 105 -2.51 4.54 3.73
N ARG A 106 -3.14 5.60 3.22
CA ARG A 106 -3.24 5.85 1.78
C ARG A 106 -1.87 6.01 1.14
N HIS A 107 -0.97 6.75 1.79
CA HIS A 107 0.40 6.94 1.34
C HIS A 107 1.14 5.61 1.16
N LEU A 108 1.05 4.70 2.16
CA LEU A 108 1.68 3.39 2.07
C LEU A 108 1.18 2.58 0.86
N ILE A 109 -0.14 2.57 0.63
CA ILE A 109 -0.73 1.84 -0.50
C ILE A 109 -0.43 2.49 -1.85
N LEU A 110 -0.43 3.83 -1.92
CA LEU A 110 -0.08 4.56 -3.13
C LEU A 110 1.39 4.35 -3.50
N ASN A 111 2.28 4.30 -2.51
CA ASN A 111 3.68 3.93 -2.72
C ASN A 111 3.81 2.54 -3.36
N ASP A 112 3.05 1.55 -2.89
CA ASP A 112 3.08 0.20 -3.44
C ASP A 112 2.49 0.12 -4.86
N LEU A 113 1.37 0.80 -5.12
CA LEU A 113 0.78 0.94 -6.47
C LEU A 113 1.74 1.63 -7.44
N LEU A 114 2.48 2.63 -6.95
CA LEU A 114 3.47 3.36 -7.72
C LEU A 114 4.67 2.47 -8.08
N MET A 115 5.17 1.68 -7.12
CA MET A 115 6.21 0.68 -7.38
C MET A 115 5.77 -0.41 -8.35
N LEU A 116 4.52 -0.88 -8.25
CA LEU A 116 3.94 -1.82 -9.21
C LEU A 116 3.90 -1.18 -10.62
N SER A 117 3.45 0.07 -10.71
CA SER A 117 3.37 0.79 -11.98
C SER A 117 4.75 1.01 -12.60
N GLN A 118 5.77 1.33 -11.80
CA GLN A 118 7.17 1.35 -12.24
C GLN A 118 7.62 0.00 -12.80
N LYS A 119 7.34 -1.10 -12.08
CA LYS A 119 7.69 -2.45 -12.52
C LYS A 119 7.06 -2.81 -13.86
N LEU A 120 5.82 -2.38 -14.09
CA LEU A 120 5.06 -2.58 -15.33
C LEU A 120 5.39 -1.55 -16.41
N LYS A 121 6.20 -0.53 -16.10
CA LYS A 121 6.51 0.62 -16.98
C LYS A 121 5.25 1.35 -17.46
N ASP A 122 4.23 1.40 -16.60
CA ASP A 122 2.97 2.10 -16.87
C ASP A 122 3.08 3.56 -16.39
N PHE A 123 3.54 4.43 -17.30
CA PHE A 123 3.78 5.84 -16.98
C PHE A 123 2.51 6.61 -16.60
N GLU A 124 1.35 6.23 -17.15
CA GLU A 124 0.07 6.87 -16.83
C GLU A 124 -0.32 6.58 -15.38
N ARG A 125 -0.23 5.32 -14.96
CA ARG A 125 -0.49 4.93 -13.58
C ARG A 125 0.55 5.45 -12.61
N MET A 126 1.83 5.47 -12.99
CA MET A 126 2.88 6.08 -12.19
C MET A 126 2.54 7.54 -11.87
N GLU A 127 2.17 8.32 -12.89
CA GLU A 127 1.80 9.72 -12.68
C GLU A 127 0.54 9.86 -11.82
N LYS A 128 -0.49 9.05 -12.09
CA LYS A 128 -1.73 9.05 -11.33
C LYS A 128 -1.47 8.82 -9.84
N TYR A 129 -0.74 7.76 -9.48
CA TYR A 129 -0.53 7.42 -8.07
C TYR A 129 0.46 8.36 -7.39
N ALA A 130 1.51 8.80 -8.08
CA ALA A 130 2.41 9.81 -7.53
C ALA A 130 1.69 11.14 -7.27
N ARG A 131 0.79 11.58 -8.15
CA ARG A 131 -0.03 12.78 -7.96
C ARG A 131 -0.95 12.64 -6.74
N MET A 132 -1.71 11.53 -6.67
CA MET A 132 -2.59 11.25 -5.53
C MET A 132 -1.83 11.24 -4.20
N ASP A 133 -0.61 10.71 -4.17
CA ASP A 133 0.20 10.68 -2.95
C ASP A 133 0.72 12.07 -2.57
N LEU A 134 1.21 12.84 -3.54
CA LEU A 134 1.71 14.20 -3.31
C LEU A 134 0.61 15.19 -2.90
N GLU A 135 -0.65 14.95 -3.31
CA GLU A 135 -1.81 15.71 -2.84
C GLU A 135 -2.11 15.47 -1.36
N LEU A 136 -1.75 14.31 -0.83
CA LEU A 136 -1.94 13.93 0.59
C LEU A 136 -0.73 14.28 1.47
N PHE A 137 0.36 14.78 0.89
CA PHE A 137 1.64 14.95 1.59
C PHE A 137 1.50 15.74 2.89
N GLU A 138 0.80 16.87 2.86
CA GLU A 138 0.58 17.70 4.05
C GLU A 138 -0.19 16.97 5.17
N ASP A 139 -1.08 16.05 4.80
CA ASP A 139 -1.92 15.32 5.74
C ASP A 139 -1.17 14.16 6.42
N TYR A 140 -0.13 13.60 5.78
CA TYR A 140 0.63 12.47 6.34
C TYR A 140 2.05 12.81 6.81
N LYS A 141 2.63 13.96 6.42
CA LYS A 141 4.06 14.23 6.60
C LYS A 141 4.51 14.18 8.06
N GLU A 142 3.71 14.72 8.99
CA GLU A 142 4.09 14.70 10.42
C GLU A 142 4.06 13.27 10.99
N GLU A 143 3.05 12.46 10.67
CA GLU A 143 3.00 11.06 11.10
C GLU A 143 4.16 10.25 10.47
N LEU A 144 4.46 10.48 9.19
CA LEU A 144 5.60 9.85 8.52
C LEU A 144 6.93 10.23 9.20
N LYS A 145 7.12 11.51 9.52
CA LYS A 145 8.30 12.02 10.22
C LYS A 145 8.45 11.42 11.62
N GLU A 146 7.38 11.35 12.40
CA GLU A 146 7.37 10.74 13.74
C GLU A 146 7.75 9.25 13.69
N ARG A 147 7.17 8.51 12.74
CA ARG A 147 7.46 7.07 12.54
C ARG A 147 8.89 6.83 12.04
N ASN A 148 9.52 7.84 11.45
CA ASN A 148 10.88 7.79 10.91
C ASN A 148 11.89 8.56 11.79
N GLY A 149 11.69 8.54 13.11
CA GLY A 149 12.68 9.04 14.08
C GLY A 149 12.83 10.56 14.09
N GLY A 150 11.79 11.29 13.70
CA GLY A 150 11.78 12.75 13.66
C GLY A 150 12.28 13.35 12.35
N THR A 151 12.52 12.54 11.32
CA THR A 151 12.97 12.98 9.99
C THR A 151 12.09 12.41 8.88
N LEU A 152 11.87 13.20 7.82
CA LEU A 152 11.14 12.69 6.65
C LEU A 152 12.06 11.77 5.84
N PRO A 153 11.61 10.56 5.49
CA PRO A 153 12.33 9.70 4.58
C PRO A 153 12.16 10.19 3.14
N GLN A 154 12.95 9.62 2.25
CA GLN A 154 12.71 9.67 0.81
C GLN A 154 11.31 9.06 0.52
N ILE A 155 10.54 9.70 -0.36
CA ILE A 155 9.24 9.18 -0.82
C ILE A 155 9.28 8.96 -2.34
N ASN A 156 8.76 7.84 -2.82
CA ASN A 156 8.83 7.46 -4.24
C ASN A 156 8.03 8.38 -5.16
N SER A 157 6.91 8.92 -4.67
CA SER A 157 6.03 9.84 -5.39
C SER A 157 6.75 11.12 -5.78
N TYR A 158 7.59 11.64 -4.90
CA TYR A 158 8.44 12.79 -5.15
C TYR A 158 9.37 12.56 -6.34
N GLU A 159 10.24 11.55 -6.27
CA GLU A 159 11.26 11.31 -7.30
C GLU A 159 10.65 11.01 -8.66
N LEU A 160 9.61 10.17 -8.66
CA LEU A 160 8.95 9.80 -9.90
C LEU A 160 8.21 10.95 -10.53
N MET A 161 7.54 11.79 -9.75
CA MET A 161 6.85 12.94 -10.32
C MET A 161 7.83 13.92 -10.94
N VAL A 162 8.97 14.20 -10.27
CA VAL A 162 10.04 15.03 -10.86
C VAL A 162 10.54 14.41 -12.17
N TYR A 163 10.85 13.12 -12.17
CA TYR A 163 11.28 12.40 -13.38
C TYR A 163 10.23 12.46 -14.52
N LEU A 164 8.95 12.30 -14.20
CA LEU A 164 7.86 12.30 -15.19
C LEU A 164 7.64 13.70 -15.77
N LEU A 165 7.69 14.75 -14.95
CA LEU A 165 7.60 16.14 -15.39
C LEU A 165 8.78 16.49 -16.31
N GLU A 166 10.00 16.09 -15.95
CA GLU A 166 11.19 16.23 -16.80
C GLU A 166 11.00 15.54 -18.16
N ARG A 167 10.50 14.30 -18.15
CA ARG A 167 10.25 13.52 -19.38
C ARG A 167 9.22 14.19 -20.29
N LYS A 168 8.26 14.92 -19.73
CA LYS A 168 7.26 15.70 -20.47
C LYS A 168 7.78 17.06 -20.94
N GLY A 169 8.98 17.47 -20.51
CA GLY A 169 9.55 18.79 -20.78
C GLY A 169 9.01 19.89 -19.86
N ASP A 170 8.21 19.55 -18.84
CA ASP A 170 7.69 20.51 -17.87
C ASP A 170 8.72 20.76 -16.75
N ARG A 171 9.79 21.45 -17.13
CA ARG A 171 10.91 21.75 -16.22
C ARG A 171 10.51 22.68 -15.09
N THR A 172 9.56 23.58 -15.33
CA THR A 172 9.09 24.54 -14.32
C THR A 172 8.42 23.81 -13.17
N SER A 173 7.41 22.98 -13.43
CA SER A 173 6.75 22.24 -12.36
C SER A 173 7.66 21.19 -11.72
N ALA A 174 8.60 20.60 -12.49
CA ALA A 174 9.61 19.70 -11.92
C ALA A 174 10.50 20.43 -10.88
N LEU A 175 10.96 21.64 -11.22
CA LEU A 175 11.81 22.44 -10.33
C LEU A 175 11.05 22.94 -9.10
N GLU A 176 9.81 23.41 -9.29
CA GLU A 176 8.94 23.82 -8.18
C GLU A 176 8.72 22.69 -7.19
N LEU A 177 8.44 21.47 -7.68
CA LEU A 177 8.25 20.31 -6.83
C LEU A 177 9.55 19.91 -6.10
N LEU A 178 10.68 19.92 -6.82
CA LEU A 178 12.01 19.63 -6.27
C LEU A 178 12.37 20.57 -5.11
N GLU A 179 12.25 21.87 -5.32
CA GLU A 179 12.55 22.87 -4.30
C GLU A 179 11.58 22.78 -3.13
N ARG A 180 10.28 22.65 -3.40
CA ARG A 180 9.26 22.58 -2.34
C ARG A 180 9.53 21.43 -1.38
N LEU A 181 9.70 20.20 -1.87
CA LEU A 181 9.91 19.05 -0.98
C LEU A 181 11.30 19.03 -0.34
N HIS A 182 12.32 19.60 -1.00
CA HIS A 182 13.61 19.82 -0.36
C HIS A 182 13.51 20.78 0.83
N GLN A 183 12.74 21.88 0.71
CA GLN A 183 12.50 22.83 1.80
C GLN A 183 11.74 22.21 2.97
N GLU A 184 10.81 21.29 2.69
CA GLU A 184 10.10 20.49 3.71
C GLU A 184 11.03 19.46 4.39
N GLY A 185 12.24 19.24 3.88
CA GLY A 185 13.22 18.31 4.43
C GLY A 185 13.09 16.87 3.93
N VAL A 186 12.36 16.65 2.83
CA VAL A 186 12.30 15.35 2.15
C VAL A 186 13.58 15.17 1.33
N PRO A 187 14.40 14.13 1.59
CA PRO A 187 15.62 13.89 0.85
C PRO A 187 15.33 13.48 -0.60
N HIS A 188 16.14 13.98 -1.54
CA HIS A 188 16.19 13.53 -2.93
C HIS A 188 17.62 13.06 -3.25
N PRO A 189 17.84 11.82 -3.71
CA PRO A 189 19.17 11.21 -3.84
C PRO A 189 20.08 11.93 -4.84
N PHE A 190 19.49 12.63 -5.81
CA PHE A 190 20.21 13.36 -6.87
C PHE A 190 19.82 14.84 -6.93
N TYR A 191 19.55 15.46 -5.77
CA TYR A 191 19.00 16.83 -5.71
C TYR A 191 19.82 17.84 -6.53
N GLU A 192 21.13 17.91 -6.30
CA GLU A 192 22.02 18.90 -6.96
C GLU A 192 22.10 18.67 -8.47
N GLU A 193 22.22 17.41 -8.92
CA GLU A 193 22.25 17.09 -10.34
C GLU A 193 20.93 17.41 -11.03
N VAL A 194 19.80 17.09 -10.40
CA VAL A 194 18.47 17.36 -10.95
C VAL A 194 18.21 18.86 -11.00
N LYS A 195 18.49 19.59 -9.92
CA LYS A 195 18.37 21.06 -9.86
C LYS A 195 19.19 21.74 -10.95
N LYS A 196 20.44 21.30 -11.16
CA LYS A 196 21.30 21.81 -12.22
C LYS A 196 20.73 21.56 -13.62
N ARG A 197 20.15 20.37 -13.88
CA ARG A 197 19.52 20.07 -15.18
C ARG A 197 18.26 20.88 -15.43
N LEU A 198 17.48 21.14 -14.38
CA LEU A 198 16.21 21.86 -14.48
C LEU A 198 16.39 23.37 -14.64
N THR A 199 17.51 23.92 -14.17
CA THR A 199 17.84 25.35 -14.26
C THR A 199 18.70 25.72 -15.48
N ALA A 200 19.20 24.73 -16.23
CA ALA A 200 20.00 24.92 -17.45
C ALA A 200 19.13 24.98 -18.72
#